data_AF-A0A1Y3BD63-F1
#
_entry.id   AF-A0A1Y3BD63-F1
#
_cell.length_a   1.000
_cell.length_b   1.000
_cell.length_c   1.000
_cell.angle_alpha   90.00
_cell.angle_beta   90.00
_cell.angle_gamma   90.00
#
_symmetry.space_group_name_H-M   'P 1'
#
loop_
_entity.id
_entity.type
_entity.pdbx_description
1 polymer ?
#
loop_
_entity_poly.entity_id
_entity_poly.type
_entity_poly.pdbx_seq_one_letter_code
_entity_poly.pdbx_strand_id
1 'polypeptide(L)'
;MEGNLNFVFLVDDNGHDEELYENLVKCDAIMVAIGQENEVLYCKSTAIQTWLFGYEMTDVIMVFCKHNILILASKKKIDFLKTIESGKENEESVPPVTLLVRDKTDKDGANFDKLLMAIENSGGGKCLGSFIKDKFPGEFTVEWQKRLDGKKFQIIDISIPIAYIMATKDDQEINLMTKSAMLTCELYTKYLKEELTRIIDEDRKVRHIKLTEGVEQASQNKKYIKNVDTTQVELCYPAIIQSGGQYNLKFSATSDKNNLHFGTITCSVGLRYRQYCSNIVRTLLVNPTEEQKKHYEFLLSIQDAILERLRPGAILSDIYQMAADMVTKYDRKLVEKFTRNCGFIMGIEFRESSLQIAPKSTAIVKRGMIFNVSLGLSNLENREAQDEQSKIYALFIGDTVLVKDDKQPAQILTQSKKKLKNIAIIIRDDDEDEEEEQEQDDKMDDVVKDALQSRGRRTAVIDTKLR
;
A
#
# COMPACT_ATOMS: atom_id res chain seq x y z
N MET A 1 -10.28 14.44 15.28
CA MET A 1 -10.34 15.74 14.58
C MET A 1 -9.45 16.78 15.26
N GLU A 2 -9.60 17.04 16.57
CA GLU A 2 -8.88 18.16 17.22
C GLU A 2 -7.38 17.93 17.49
N GLY A 3 -6.95 16.71 17.83
CA GLY A 3 -5.54 16.43 18.19
C GLY A 3 -4.51 16.61 17.05
N ASN A 4 -4.96 16.56 15.79
CA ASN A 4 -4.07 16.58 14.62
C ASN A 4 -3.75 18.00 14.14
N LEU A 5 -4.49 19.04 14.57
CA LEU A 5 -4.26 20.42 14.13
C LEU A 5 -2.96 21.03 14.67
N ASN A 6 -2.38 20.44 15.71
CA ASN A 6 -1.10 20.85 16.31
C ASN A 6 0.14 20.52 15.46
N PHE A 7 -0.02 19.80 14.35
CA PHE A 7 1.08 19.26 13.54
C PHE A 7 2.11 20.29 13.06
N VAL A 8 1.70 21.54 12.89
CA VAL A 8 2.56 22.65 12.47
C VAL A 8 3.64 22.98 13.53
N PHE A 9 3.43 22.53 14.78
CA PHE A 9 4.30 22.78 15.94
C PHE A 9 4.93 21.50 16.53
N LEU A 10 4.71 20.34 15.91
CA LEU A 10 5.23 19.04 16.39
C LEU A 10 6.68 18.75 15.95
N VAL A 11 7.48 19.77 15.63
CA VAL A 11 8.91 19.57 15.33
C VAL A 11 9.62 19.28 16.65
N ASP A 12 9.91 18.00 16.89
CA ASP A 12 10.57 17.51 18.09
C ASP A 12 12.06 17.90 18.08
N ASP A 13 12.58 18.46 19.18
CA ASP A 13 13.96 18.98 19.36
C ASP A 13 15.05 17.88 19.39
N ASN A 14 14.71 16.65 18.97
CA ASN A 14 15.64 15.53 18.92
C ASN A 14 16.41 15.58 17.59
N GLY A 15 17.58 16.25 17.59
CA GLY A 15 18.42 16.65 16.45
C GLY A 15 18.87 15.61 15.39
N HIS A 16 18.20 14.45 15.28
CA HIS A 16 18.36 13.49 14.18
C HIS A 16 17.28 13.59 13.11
N ASP A 17 16.11 14.15 13.42
CA ASP A 17 15.04 14.34 12.42
C ASP A 17 15.13 15.71 11.70
N GLU A 18 16.12 16.54 12.03
CA GLU A 18 16.27 17.91 11.51
C GLU A 18 16.27 17.97 9.97
N GLU A 19 16.89 16.99 9.30
CA GLU A 19 16.94 16.95 7.84
C GLU A 19 15.56 16.69 7.21
N LEU A 20 14.70 15.89 7.86
CA LEU A 20 13.34 15.61 7.38
C LEU A 20 12.41 16.79 7.58
N TYR A 21 12.65 17.60 8.62
CA TYR A 21 11.84 18.79 8.95
C TYR A 21 12.40 20.09 8.38
N GLU A 22 13.58 20.09 7.77
CA GLU A 22 14.30 21.29 7.32
C GLU A 22 13.42 22.24 6.49
N ASN A 23 12.68 21.68 5.53
CA ASN A 23 11.78 22.48 4.68
C ASN A 23 10.59 23.05 5.45
N LEU A 24 10.05 22.31 6.42
CA LEU A 24 8.90 22.75 7.21
C LEU A 24 9.29 23.89 8.15
N VAL A 25 10.46 23.80 8.79
CA VAL A 25 10.96 24.82 9.74
C VAL A 25 11.18 26.17 9.04
N LYS A 26 11.57 26.16 7.76
CA LYS A 26 11.74 27.37 6.95
C LYS A 26 10.43 28.06 6.56
N CYS A 27 9.28 27.41 6.76
CA CYS A 27 8.00 27.94 6.32
C CYS A 27 7.41 28.95 7.34
N ASP A 28 6.97 30.08 6.79
CA ASP A 28 6.24 31.12 7.50
C ASP A 28 4.76 30.76 7.66
N ALA A 29 4.19 30.12 6.62
CA ALA A 29 2.84 29.55 6.61
C ALA A 29 2.82 28.28 5.74
N ILE A 30 1.75 27.50 5.88
CA ILE A 30 1.47 26.33 5.04
C ILE A 30 0.15 26.57 4.31
N MET A 31 0.09 26.24 3.03
CA MET A 31 -1.12 26.30 2.22
C MET A 31 -1.43 24.92 1.64
N VAL A 32 -2.71 24.54 1.74
CA VAL A 32 -3.27 23.38 1.06
C VAL A 32 -4.49 23.85 0.27
N ALA A 33 -4.44 23.72 -1.06
CA ALA A 33 -5.50 24.15 -1.96
C ALA A 33 -6.03 22.96 -2.77
N ILE A 34 -7.30 22.63 -2.57
CA ILE A 34 -7.99 21.53 -3.25
C ILE A 34 -9.11 22.12 -4.11
N GLY A 35 -9.12 21.75 -5.39
CA GLY A 35 -10.14 22.14 -6.37
C GLY A 35 -11.18 21.05 -6.55
N GLN A 36 -11.59 20.84 -7.80
CA GLN A 36 -12.49 19.76 -8.17
C GLN A 36 -11.79 18.39 -8.08
N GLU A 37 -12.58 17.32 -8.12
CA GLU A 37 -12.07 15.94 -8.13
C GLU A 37 -11.02 15.75 -9.22
N ASN A 38 -9.97 15.02 -8.86
CA ASN A 38 -8.85 14.69 -9.72
C ASN A 38 -8.85 13.17 -9.99
N GLU A 39 -8.32 12.73 -11.12
CA GLU A 39 -8.11 11.31 -11.44
C GLU A 39 -7.02 10.67 -10.56
N VAL A 40 -6.17 11.49 -9.92
CA VAL A 40 -5.13 11.02 -9.01
C VAL A 40 -5.75 10.63 -7.66
N LEU A 41 -5.80 9.31 -7.40
CA LEU A 41 -6.36 8.74 -6.17
C LEU A 41 -5.60 9.15 -4.90
N TYR A 42 -4.27 9.28 -4.97
CA TYR A 42 -3.42 9.58 -3.82
C TYR A 42 -2.63 10.86 -4.03
N CYS A 43 -2.89 11.85 -3.18
CA CYS A 43 -2.11 13.08 -3.11
C CYS A 43 -2.08 13.61 -1.68
N LYS A 44 -1.09 14.45 -1.38
CA LYS A 44 -0.81 14.93 -0.02
C LYS A 44 -1.92 15.82 0.50
N SER A 45 -2.51 16.62 -0.39
CA SER A 45 -3.57 17.56 -0.06
C SER A 45 -4.84 16.86 0.43
N THR A 46 -5.28 15.80 -0.24
CA THR A 46 -6.46 15.02 0.23
C THR A 46 -6.10 14.14 1.42
N ALA A 47 -4.87 13.64 1.49
CA ALA A 47 -4.40 12.86 2.64
C ALA A 47 -4.42 13.68 3.93
N ILE A 48 -3.92 14.91 3.91
CA ILE A 48 -3.93 15.78 5.11
C ILE A 48 -5.35 16.19 5.50
N GLN A 49 -6.26 16.44 4.55
CA GLN A 49 -7.68 16.68 4.88
C GLN A 49 -8.32 15.47 5.55
N THR A 50 -8.08 14.27 5.01
CA THR A 50 -8.57 13.02 5.60
C THR A 50 -7.99 12.83 7.00
N TRP A 51 -6.72 13.14 7.21
CA TRP A 51 -6.08 13.01 8.52
C TRP A 51 -6.61 14.03 9.54
N LEU A 52 -6.88 15.28 9.12
CA LEU A 52 -7.40 16.33 10.00
C LEU A 52 -8.89 16.15 10.30
N PHE A 53 -9.71 15.88 9.28
CA PHE A 53 -11.17 15.95 9.37
C PHE A 53 -11.87 14.60 9.21
N GLY A 54 -11.16 13.55 8.78
CA GLY A 54 -11.76 12.25 8.44
C GLY A 54 -12.46 12.20 7.09
N TYR A 55 -12.44 13.29 6.31
CA TYR A 55 -13.13 13.40 5.02
C TYR A 55 -12.35 14.26 4.03
N GLU A 56 -12.50 13.95 2.74
CA GLU A 56 -12.01 14.77 1.65
C GLU A 56 -13.08 15.80 1.23
N MET A 57 -12.64 17.03 0.95
CA MET A 57 -13.50 18.14 0.56
C MET A 57 -12.88 18.90 -0.61
N THR A 58 -13.58 18.90 -1.74
CA THR A 58 -13.26 19.69 -2.93
C THR A 58 -13.43 21.20 -2.71
N ASP A 59 -12.85 22.04 -3.55
CA ASP A 59 -13.03 23.50 -3.49
C ASP A 59 -12.81 24.07 -2.06
N VAL A 60 -11.69 23.71 -1.44
CA VAL A 60 -11.26 24.16 -0.11
C VAL A 60 -9.84 24.69 -0.18
N ILE A 61 -9.61 25.86 0.42
CA ILE A 61 -8.25 26.34 0.71
C ILE A 61 -8.08 26.42 2.22
N MET A 62 -6.99 25.84 2.71
CA MET A 62 -6.57 25.92 4.10
C MET A 62 -5.22 26.62 4.16
N VAL A 63 -5.12 27.61 5.05
CA VAL A 63 -3.88 28.32 5.34
C VAL A 63 -3.60 28.17 6.82
N PHE A 64 -2.45 27.60 7.15
CA PHE A 64 -1.97 27.44 8.53
C PHE A 64 -0.83 28.43 8.76
N CYS A 65 -1.09 29.44 9.57
CA CYS A 65 -0.12 30.44 9.98
C CYS A 65 0.35 30.18 11.41
N LYS A 66 1.36 30.93 11.87
CA LYS A 66 1.89 30.79 13.25
C LYS A 66 0.84 31.10 14.33
N HIS A 67 -0.10 32.00 14.05
CA HIS A 67 -1.06 32.51 15.05
C HIS A 67 -2.53 32.46 14.63
N ASN A 68 -2.83 31.95 13.43
CA ASN A 68 -4.20 31.67 13.02
C ASN A 68 -4.24 30.58 11.94
N ILE A 69 -5.39 29.94 11.80
CA ILE A 69 -5.69 29.02 10.70
C ILE A 69 -6.89 29.60 9.96
N LEU A 70 -6.86 29.62 8.63
CA LEU A 70 -7.97 30.08 7.81
C LEU A 70 -8.43 28.95 6.89
N ILE A 71 -9.73 28.69 6.87
CA ILE A 71 -10.33 27.69 5.98
C ILE A 71 -11.41 28.36 5.13
N LEU A 72 -11.20 28.41 3.82
CA LEU A 72 -12.17 28.89 2.84
C LEU A 72 -12.87 27.72 2.17
N ALA A 73 -14.19 27.63 2.34
CA ALA A 73 -15.00 26.56 1.76
C ALA A 73 -16.45 27.00 1.50
N SER A 74 -17.25 26.15 0.85
CA SER A 74 -18.68 26.42 0.65
C SER A 74 -19.43 26.47 1.99
N LYS A 75 -20.57 27.18 2.04
CA LYS A 75 -21.39 27.32 3.26
C LYS A 75 -21.66 25.99 3.97
N LYS A 76 -22.04 24.95 3.23
CA LYS A 76 -22.31 23.61 3.79
C LYS A 76 -21.07 22.99 4.46
N LYS A 77 -19.89 23.16 3.88
CA LYS A 77 -18.61 22.67 4.42
C LYS A 77 -18.18 23.46 5.64
N ILE A 78 -18.37 24.79 5.61
CA ILE A 78 -18.14 25.64 6.79
C ILE A 78 -19.08 25.27 7.94
N ASP A 79 -20.36 25.04 7.67
CA ASP A 79 -21.31 24.60 8.69
C ASP A 79 -20.90 23.27 9.35
N PHE A 80 -20.32 22.33 8.57
CA PHE A 80 -19.72 21.10 9.09
C PHE A 80 -18.49 21.38 9.98
N LEU A 81 -17.63 22.31 9.56
CA LEU A 81 -16.39 22.68 10.27
C LEU A 81 -16.62 23.57 11.50
N LYS A 82 -17.80 24.13 11.73
CA LYS A 82 -18.08 24.90 12.97
C LYS A 82 -17.86 24.11 14.26
N THR A 83 -17.91 22.78 14.18
CA THR A 83 -17.60 21.90 15.31
C THR A 83 -16.17 22.09 15.83
N ILE A 84 -15.20 22.40 14.95
CA ILE A 84 -13.80 22.64 15.34
C ILE A 84 -13.51 24.09 15.74
N GLU A 85 -14.45 25.02 15.51
CA GLU A 85 -14.34 26.44 15.90
C GLU A 85 -14.61 26.65 17.41
N SER A 86 -15.23 25.67 18.08
CA SER A 86 -15.79 25.81 19.43
C SER A 86 -15.22 24.83 20.49
N GLY A 87 -14.19 24.06 20.15
CA GLY A 87 -13.54 23.12 21.07
C GLY A 87 -12.84 23.82 22.23
N LYS A 88 -13.40 23.72 23.43
CA LYS A 88 -12.89 24.31 24.68
C LYS A 88 -11.66 23.59 25.27
N GLU A 89 -11.02 22.66 24.56
CA GLU A 89 -9.96 21.80 25.13
C GLU A 89 -8.53 22.11 24.67
N ASN A 90 -8.29 23.15 23.82
CA ASN A 90 -6.97 23.43 23.23
C ASN A 90 -6.38 24.82 23.55
N GLU A 91 -6.46 25.27 24.79
CA GLU A 91 -6.10 26.66 25.14
C GLU A 91 -4.60 27.06 25.11
N GLU A 92 -3.65 26.20 24.71
CA GLU A 92 -2.23 26.64 24.65
C GLU A 92 -1.41 26.29 23.39
N SER A 93 -1.87 25.44 22.45
CA SER A 93 -1.00 24.99 21.33
C SER A 93 -1.55 25.11 19.90
N VAL A 94 -2.87 25.10 19.69
CA VAL A 94 -3.45 25.23 18.34
C VAL A 94 -3.86 26.69 18.07
N PRO A 95 -3.42 27.32 16.95
CA PRO A 95 -3.87 28.65 16.61
C PRO A 95 -5.38 28.73 16.33
N PRO A 96 -6.04 29.87 16.62
CA PRO A 96 -7.47 30.05 16.35
C PRO A 96 -7.85 29.78 14.89
N VAL A 97 -8.96 29.06 14.67
CA VAL A 97 -9.49 28.74 13.35
C VAL A 97 -10.51 29.78 12.91
N THR A 98 -10.28 30.40 11.76
CA THR A 98 -11.18 31.34 11.08
C THR A 98 -11.82 30.67 9.88
N LEU A 99 -13.15 30.59 9.89
CA LEU A 99 -13.92 29.95 8.82
C LEU A 99 -14.47 30.99 7.84
N LEU A 100 -14.08 30.89 6.56
CA LEU A 100 -14.50 31.78 5.49
C LEU A 100 -15.48 31.06 4.55
N VAL A 101 -16.66 31.65 4.37
CA VAL A 101 -17.64 31.15 3.41
C VAL A 101 -17.33 31.71 2.03
N ARG A 102 -17.25 30.83 1.04
CA ARG A 102 -17.05 31.20 -0.36
C ARG A 102 -18.14 32.16 -0.87
N ASP A 103 -17.71 33.17 -1.60
CA ASP A 103 -18.56 34.17 -2.25
C ASP A 103 -18.40 34.04 -3.77
N LYS A 104 -19.47 33.58 -4.43
CA LYS A 104 -19.46 33.39 -5.89
C LYS A 104 -19.66 34.70 -6.64
N THR A 105 -20.12 35.76 -5.98
CA THR A 105 -20.45 37.04 -6.65
C THR A 105 -19.20 37.81 -7.03
N ASP A 106 -18.17 37.78 -6.19
CA ASP A 106 -16.85 38.39 -6.44
C ASP A 106 -15.77 37.37 -6.82
N LYS A 107 -16.18 36.12 -7.09
CA LYS A 107 -15.30 34.97 -7.35
C LYS A 107 -14.26 34.79 -6.24
N ASP A 108 -14.69 34.88 -4.98
CA ASP A 108 -13.88 34.72 -3.79
C ASP A 108 -12.77 35.78 -3.65
N GLY A 109 -12.81 36.88 -4.42
CA GLY A 109 -11.75 37.90 -4.47
C GLY A 109 -11.39 38.48 -3.10
N ALA A 110 -12.39 38.92 -2.33
CA ALA A 110 -12.16 39.45 -0.99
C ALA A 110 -11.65 38.39 0.00
N ASN A 111 -12.06 37.13 -0.17
CA ASN A 111 -11.58 36.03 0.68
C ASN A 111 -10.15 35.63 0.33
N PHE A 112 -9.78 35.63 -0.96
CA PHE A 112 -8.40 35.42 -1.39
C PHE A 112 -7.47 36.51 -0.83
N ASP A 113 -7.90 37.77 -0.86
CA ASP A 113 -7.10 38.86 -0.28
C ASP A 113 -6.90 38.66 1.24
N LYS A 114 -7.91 38.18 1.98
CA LYS A 114 -7.77 37.80 3.40
C LYS A 114 -6.76 36.68 3.62
N LEU A 115 -6.81 35.62 2.82
CA LEU A 115 -5.87 34.50 2.90
C LEU A 115 -4.43 34.95 2.63
N LEU A 116 -4.23 35.78 1.60
CA LEU A 116 -2.91 36.31 1.26
C LEU A 116 -2.37 37.23 2.37
N MET A 117 -3.20 38.12 2.91
CA MET A 117 -2.82 38.96 4.04
C MET A 117 -2.45 38.13 5.28
N ALA A 118 -3.13 37.01 5.53
CA ALA A 118 -2.77 36.12 6.63
C ALA A 118 -1.39 35.47 6.41
N ILE A 119 -1.08 35.03 5.19
CA ILE A 119 0.24 34.49 4.84
C ILE A 119 1.33 35.57 5.00
N GLU A 120 1.10 36.78 4.50
CA GLU A 120 2.06 37.90 4.58
C GLU A 120 2.35 38.33 6.03
N ASN A 121 1.39 38.16 6.94
CA ASN A 121 1.52 38.49 8.36
C ASN A 121 1.99 37.31 9.23
N SER A 122 2.19 36.12 8.66
CA SER A 122 2.68 34.96 9.40
C SER A 122 4.21 34.92 9.35
N GLY A 123 4.89 34.85 10.50
CA GLY A 123 6.35 34.77 10.57
C GLY A 123 7.04 35.91 9.79
N GLY A 124 7.94 35.56 8.88
CA GLY A 124 8.59 36.49 7.95
C GLY A 124 7.78 36.84 6.70
N GLY A 125 6.63 36.19 6.47
CA GLY A 125 5.70 36.48 5.38
C GLY A 125 6.21 36.18 3.97
N LYS A 126 7.26 35.35 3.82
CA LYS A 126 7.95 35.11 2.54
C LYS A 126 7.93 33.65 2.11
N CYS A 127 8.07 32.71 3.03
CA CYS A 127 8.23 31.29 2.74
C CYS A 127 6.91 30.54 2.92
N LEU A 128 6.32 30.05 1.84
CA LEU A 128 5.03 29.35 1.86
C LEU A 128 5.23 27.85 1.59
N GLY A 129 4.91 27.02 2.57
CA GLY A 129 4.89 25.57 2.43
C GLY A 129 3.70 25.11 1.59
N SER A 130 3.93 24.23 0.61
CA SER A 130 2.88 23.66 -0.24
C SER A 130 3.25 22.25 -0.74
N PHE A 131 2.28 21.53 -1.27
CA PHE A 131 2.48 20.26 -1.96
C PHE A 131 2.62 20.50 -3.47
N ILE A 132 3.84 20.76 -3.94
CA ILE A 132 4.09 21.29 -5.30
C ILE A 132 3.67 20.35 -6.45
N LYS A 133 3.51 19.05 -6.16
CA LYS A 133 3.08 18.03 -7.13
C LYS A 133 1.56 17.92 -7.23
N ASP A 134 0.84 18.43 -6.24
CA ASP A 134 -0.60 18.34 -6.19
C ASP A 134 -1.20 19.44 -7.07
N LYS A 135 -1.95 19.03 -8.09
CA LYS A 135 -2.64 19.94 -9.01
C LYS A 135 -4.10 19.54 -9.11
N PHE A 136 -4.98 20.49 -8.84
CA PHE A 136 -6.42 20.28 -8.90
C PHE A 136 -7.06 21.16 -9.97
N PRO A 137 -7.97 20.61 -10.79
CA PRO A 137 -8.71 21.39 -11.77
C PRO A 137 -9.77 22.27 -11.11
N GLY A 138 -10.32 23.20 -11.90
CA GLY A 138 -11.45 24.04 -11.51
C GLY A 138 -11.14 25.54 -11.48
N GLU A 139 -12.16 26.36 -11.78
CA GLU A 139 -12.02 27.83 -11.77
C GLU A 139 -11.54 28.36 -10.42
N PHE A 140 -11.98 27.75 -9.31
CA PHE A 140 -11.62 28.15 -7.95
C PHE A 140 -10.10 28.11 -7.70
N THR A 141 -9.43 27.01 -8.05
CA THR A 141 -7.98 26.87 -7.87
C THR A 141 -7.19 27.65 -8.92
N VAL A 142 -7.74 27.83 -10.13
CA VAL A 142 -7.12 28.66 -11.18
C VAL A 142 -7.12 30.14 -10.82
N GLU A 143 -8.18 30.66 -10.20
CA GLU A 143 -8.21 32.05 -9.74
C GLU A 143 -7.32 32.26 -8.51
N TRP A 144 -7.31 31.32 -7.57
CA TRP A 144 -6.38 31.33 -6.42
C TRP A 144 -4.91 31.31 -6.89
N GLN A 145 -4.55 30.29 -7.67
CA GLN A 145 -3.65 30.34 -8.82
C GLN A 145 -2.93 31.67 -9.10
N LYS A 146 -3.64 32.45 -9.92
CA LYS A 146 -3.24 33.76 -10.44
C LYS A 146 -2.96 34.78 -9.34
N ARG A 147 -3.75 34.78 -8.26
CA ARG A 147 -3.57 35.70 -7.12
C ARG A 147 -2.27 35.39 -6.38
N LEU A 148 -1.97 34.10 -6.19
CA LEU A 148 -0.73 33.65 -5.55
C LEU A 148 0.50 33.98 -6.41
N ASP A 149 0.42 33.76 -7.73
CA ASP A 149 1.50 34.10 -8.68
C ASP A 149 1.79 35.62 -8.74
N GLY A 150 0.82 36.45 -8.39
CA GLY A 150 0.99 37.91 -8.24
C GLY A 150 1.78 38.33 -7.00
N LYS A 151 2.03 37.40 -6.07
CA LYS A 151 2.83 37.63 -4.85
C LYS A 151 4.26 37.11 -5.03
N LYS A 152 5.16 37.55 -4.16
CA LYS A 152 6.59 37.19 -4.19
C LYS A 152 6.95 36.14 -3.13
N PHE A 153 6.08 35.14 -2.92
CA PHE A 153 6.38 34.06 -1.99
C PHE A 153 7.40 33.09 -2.56
N GLN A 154 8.32 32.63 -1.72
CA GLN A 154 9.14 31.46 -1.98
C GLN A 154 8.33 30.21 -1.61
N ILE A 155 7.90 29.45 -2.63
CA ILE A 155 7.19 28.20 -2.41
C ILE A 155 8.19 27.10 -2.02
N ILE A 156 7.95 26.41 -0.91
CA ILE A 156 8.77 25.32 -0.40
C ILE A 156 7.94 24.03 -0.40
N ASP A 157 8.48 22.94 -0.95
CA ASP A 157 7.81 21.64 -0.89
C ASP A 157 7.93 21.03 0.51
N ILE A 158 6.78 20.79 1.14
CA ILE A 158 6.67 20.21 2.48
C ILE A 158 6.13 18.77 2.45
N SER A 159 6.08 18.14 1.28
CA SER A 159 5.54 16.78 1.14
C SER A 159 6.22 15.75 2.04
N ILE A 160 7.56 15.82 2.17
CA ILE A 160 8.36 14.90 3.00
C ILE A 160 8.09 15.08 4.50
N PRO A 161 8.24 16.28 5.09
CA PRO A 161 7.98 16.46 6.51
C PRO A 161 6.54 16.09 6.89
N ILE A 162 5.55 16.46 6.07
CA ILE A 162 4.15 16.09 6.34
C ILE A 162 3.94 14.57 6.27
N ALA A 163 4.52 13.88 5.29
CA ALA A 163 4.49 12.42 5.25
C ALA A 163 5.06 11.80 6.53
N TYR A 164 6.15 12.38 7.04
CA TYR A 164 6.81 11.87 8.24
C TYR A 164 6.00 12.12 9.51
N ILE A 165 5.32 13.27 9.62
CA ILE A 165 4.37 13.55 10.73
C ILE A 165 3.20 12.57 10.70
N MET A 166 2.63 12.33 9.52
CA MET A 166 1.50 11.42 9.34
C MET A 166 1.91 9.94 9.37
N ALA A 167 3.21 9.62 9.48
CA ALA A 167 3.71 8.25 9.39
C ALA A 167 3.30 7.40 10.59
N THR A 168 3.39 7.95 11.81
CA THR A 168 2.92 7.31 13.04
C THR A 168 1.40 7.34 13.10
N LYS A 169 0.80 6.20 13.41
CA LYS A 169 -0.65 6.04 13.50
C LYS A 169 -1.09 6.03 14.96
N ASP A 170 -2.17 6.72 15.26
CA ASP A 170 -2.87 6.60 16.54
C ASP A 170 -3.63 5.25 16.64
N ASP A 171 -4.20 4.95 17.81
CA ASP A 171 -4.91 3.69 18.02
C ASP A 171 -6.16 3.54 17.11
N GLN A 172 -6.84 4.63 16.76
CA GLN A 172 -7.99 4.58 15.86
C GLN A 172 -7.55 4.27 14.43
N GLU A 173 -6.49 4.93 13.96
CA GLU A 173 -5.89 4.69 12.65
C GLU A 173 -5.33 3.26 12.54
N ILE A 174 -4.64 2.76 13.58
CA ILE A 174 -4.16 1.38 13.64
C ILE A 174 -5.33 0.40 13.54
N ASN A 175 -6.45 0.66 14.21
CA ASN A 175 -7.64 -0.17 14.12
C ASN A 175 -8.23 -0.18 12.71
N LEU A 176 -8.29 0.98 12.05
CA LEU A 176 -8.75 1.10 10.66
C LEU A 176 -7.84 0.32 9.70
N MET A 177 -6.52 0.47 9.82
CA MET A 177 -5.55 -0.25 8.99
C MET A 177 -5.54 -1.76 9.28
N THR A 178 -5.73 -2.17 10.53
CA THR A 178 -5.89 -3.59 10.90
C THR A 178 -7.14 -4.16 10.25
N LYS A 179 -8.27 -3.45 10.30
CA LYS A 179 -9.51 -3.86 9.64
C LYS A 179 -9.32 -3.94 8.12
N SER A 180 -8.66 -2.95 7.52
CA SER A 180 -8.30 -2.93 6.10
C SER A 180 -7.49 -4.17 5.70
N ALA A 181 -6.43 -4.49 6.45
CA ALA A 181 -5.59 -5.66 6.23
C ALA A 181 -6.35 -6.98 6.36
N MET A 182 -7.26 -7.09 7.34
CA MET A 182 -8.13 -8.25 7.48
C MET A 182 -9.02 -8.43 6.24
N LEU A 183 -9.69 -7.37 5.77
CA LEU A 183 -10.53 -7.44 4.57
C LEU A 183 -9.71 -7.82 3.34
N THR A 184 -8.49 -7.28 3.19
CA THR A 184 -7.56 -7.65 2.12
C THR A 184 -7.23 -9.14 2.15
N CYS A 185 -6.95 -9.70 3.34
CA CYS A 185 -6.75 -11.12 3.50
C CYS A 185 -8.00 -11.94 3.18
N GLU A 186 -9.20 -11.49 3.57
CA GLU A 186 -10.44 -12.18 3.23
C GLU A 186 -10.67 -12.23 1.71
N LEU A 187 -10.47 -11.10 1.02
CA LEU A 187 -10.58 -11.03 -0.43
C LEU A 187 -9.56 -11.92 -1.13
N TYR A 188 -8.29 -11.87 -0.70
CA TYR A 188 -7.25 -12.74 -1.25
C TYR A 188 -7.58 -14.22 -1.01
N THR A 189 -7.85 -14.62 0.23
CA THR A 189 -7.98 -16.04 0.59
C THR A 189 -9.31 -16.63 0.14
N LYS A 190 -10.44 -15.93 0.30
CA LYS A 190 -11.77 -16.49 0.01
C LYS A 190 -12.20 -16.34 -1.43
N TYR A 191 -11.56 -15.45 -2.19
CA TYR A 191 -11.86 -15.23 -3.61
C TYR A 191 -10.66 -15.51 -4.50
N LEU A 192 -9.62 -14.67 -4.48
CA LEU A 192 -8.57 -14.73 -5.52
C LEU A 192 -7.83 -16.07 -5.50
N LYS A 193 -7.41 -16.53 -4.32
CA LYS A 193 -6.70 -17.80 -4.19
C LYS A 193 -7.57 -18.99 -4.61
N GLU A 194 -8.82 -19.03 -4.16
CA GLU A 194 -9.76 -20.10 -4.55
C GLU A 194 -10.04 -20.09 -6.06
N GLU A 195 -10.17 -18.90 -6.66
CA GLU A 195 -10.37 -18.79 -8.11
C GLU A 195 -9.15 -19.24 -8.90
N LEU A 196 -7.94 -18.87 -8.45
CA LEU A 196 -6.69 -19.34 -9.06
C LEU A 196 -6.57 -20.86 -8.96
N THR A 197 -6.81 -21.43 -7.77
CA THR A 197 -6.81 -22.89 -7.58
C THR A 197 -7.82 -23.58 -8.50
N ARG A 198 -9.06 -23.08 -8.57
CA ARG A 198 -10.08 -23.62 -9.47
C ARG A 198 -9.69 -23.52 -10.95
N ILE A 199 -9.09 -22.41 -11.37
CA ILE A 199 -8.63 -22.25 -12.76
C ILE A 199 -7.55 -23.27 -13.10
N ILE A 200 -6.64 -23.55 -12.15
CA ILE A 200 -5.58 -24.54 -12.31
C ILE A 200 -6.17 -25.96 -12.33
N ASP A 201 -7.06 -26.29 -11.40
CA ASP A 201 -7.76 -27.58 -11.32
C ASP A 201 -8.52 -27.91 -12.62
N GLU A 202 -9.21 -26.91 -13.17
CA GLU A 202 -10.07 -27.06 -14.36
C GLU A 202 -9.31 -26.82 -15.68
N ASP A 203 -7.98 -26.62 -15.64
CA ASP A 203 -7.13 -26.25 -16.79
C ASP A 203 -7.73 -25.13 -17.67
N ARG A 204 -8.27 -24.09 -17.01
CA ARG A 204 -8.99 -23.01 -17.68
C ARG A 204 -8.05 -21.93 -18.20
N LYS A 205 -8.30 -21.49 -19.44
CA LYS A 205 -7.62 -20.33 -20.02
C LYS A 205 -8.31 -19.03 -19.61
N VAL A 206 -7.73 -18.32 -18.64
CA VAL A 206 -8.23 -17.04 -18.14
C VAL A 206 -7.14 -15.97 -18.24
N ARG A 207 -7.48 -14.77 -18.72
CA ARG A 207 -6.54 -13.65 -18.83
C ARG A 207 -6.29 -12.97 -17.48
N HIS A 208 -5.07 -12.48 -17.23
CA HIS A 208 -4.75 -11.77 -15.99
C HIS A 208 -5.69 -10.57 -15.73
N ILE A 209 -6.01 -9.79 -16.76
CA ILE A 209 -6.97 -8.67 -16.63
C ILE A 209 -8.37 -9.14 -16.21
N LYS A 210 -8.81 -10.34 -16.61
CA LYS A 210 -10.12 -10.88 -16.19
C LYS A 210 -10.15 -11.29 -14.73
N LEU A 211 -9.03 -11.78 -14.20
CA LEU A 211 -8.88 -12.01 -12.76
C LEU A 211 -8.93 -10.69 -11.98
N THR A 212 -8.36 -9.61 -12.54
CA THR A 212 -8.40 -8.27 -11.94
C THR A 212 -9.83 -7.74 -11.83
N GLU A 213 -10.59 -7.79 -12.93
CA GLU A 213 -12.03 -7.43 -12.95
C GLU A 213 -12.83 -8.26 -11.93
N GLY A 214 -12.49 -9.55 -11.81
CA GLY A 214 -13.12 -10.44 -10.83
C GLY A 214 -12.84 -10.03 -9.38
N VAL A 215 -11.60 -9.64 -9.07
CA VAL A 215 -11.22 -9.13 -7.74
C VAL A 215 -11.96 -7.84 -7.41
N GLU A 216 -12.11 -6.94 -8.39
CA GLU A 216 -12.87 -5.70 -8.23
C GLU A 216 -14.34 -5.99 -7.89
N GLN A 217 -15.00 -6.89 -8.63
CA GLN A 217 -16.37 -7.31 -8.33
C GLN A 217 -16.48 -7.99 -6.96
N ALA A 218 -15.52 -8.84 -6.62
CA ALA A 218 -15.50 -9.54 -5.33
C ALA A 218 -15.30 -8.58 -4.15
N SER A 219 -14.56 -7.47 -4.33
CA SER A 219 -14.38 -6.42 -3.31
C SER A 219 -15.68 -5.72 -2.93
N GLN A 220 -16.68 -5.73 -3.81
CA GLN A 220 -18.01 -5.16 -3.56
C GLN A 220 -19.06 -6.20 -3.16
N ASN A 221 -18.65 -7.47 -3.02
CA ASN A 221 -19.57 -8.56 -2.73
C ASN A 221 -19.49 -8.99 -1.25
N LYS A 222 -20.62 -8.88 -0.54
CA LYS A 222 -20.76 -9.23 0.88
C LYS A 222 -20.45 -10.70 1.22
N LYS A 223 -20.40 -11.59 0.22
CA LYS A 223 -19.90 -12.97 0.38
C LYS A 223 -18.43 -12.99 0.81
N TYR A 224 -17.62 -12.13 0.21
CA TYR A 224 -16.18 -12.06 0.41
C TYR A 224 -15.79 -10.97 1.41
N ILE A 225 -16.50 -9.84 1.41
CA ILE A 225 -16.28 -8.70 2.30
C ILE A 225 -17.39 -8.66 3.36
N LYS A 226 -17.11 -9.23 4.54
CA LYS A 226 -18.13 -9.40 5.60
C LYS A 226 -18.06 -8.30 6.66
N ASN A 227 -19.21 -8.05 7.29
CA ASN A 227 -19.33 -7.24 8.51
C ASN A 227 -18.83 -5.80 8.37
N VAL A 228 -18.89 -5.24 7.16
CA VAL A 228 -18.62 -3.82 6.88
C VAL A 228 -19.57 -3.31 5.81
N ASP A 229 -19.73 -1.99 5.76
CA ASP A 229 -20.32 -1.31 4.62
C ASP A 229 -19.32 -1.32 3.46
N THR A 230 -19.68 -1.95 2.34
CA THR A 230 -18.82 -2.07 1.15
C THR A 230 -18.61 -0.73 0.46
N THR A 231 -19.48 0.26 0.66
CA THR A 231 -19.25 1.63 0.14
C THR A 231 -18.05 2.33 0.79
N GLN A 232 -17.56 1.79 1.92
CA GLN A 232 -16.38 2.28 2.62
C GLN A 232 -15.13 1.45 2.29
N VAL A 233 -15.21 0.55 1.31
CA VAL A 233 -14.16 -0.37 0.90
C VAL A 233 -13.86 -0.13 -0.58
N GLU A 234 -12.62 0.22 -0.87
CA GLU A 234 -12.11 0.43 -2.22
C GLU A 234 -10.85 -0.42 -2.44
N LEU A 235 -10.49 -0.65 -3.71
CA LEU A 235 -9.16 -1.18 -4.02
C LEU A 235 -8.13 -0.06 -3.89
N CYS A 236 -6.98 -0.35 -3.29
CA CYS A 236 -5.86 0.60 -3.27
C CYS A 236 -5.31 0.86 -4.68
N TYR A 237 -5.37 -0.17 -5.51
CA TYR A 237 -4.96 -0.18 -6.91
C TYR A 237 -5.61 -1.41 -7.58
N PRO A 238 -5.78 -1.43 -8.91
CA PRO A 238 -6.25 -2.62 -9.62
C PRO A 238 -5.37 -3.81 -9.30
N ALA A 239 -5.95 -4.93 -8.87
CA ALA A 239 -5.19 -6.13 -8.49
C ALA A 239 -4.18 -6.53 -9.58
N ILE A 240 -2.97 -6.88 -9.17
CA ILE A 240 -1.86 -7.18 -10.09
C ILE A 240 -1.62 -8.68 -10.05
N ILE A 241 -1.91 -9.37 -11.15
CA ILE A 241 -1.66 -10.80 -11.34
C ILE A 241 -0.69 -10.95 -12.51
N GLN A 242 0.42 -11.65 -12.28
CA GLN A 242 1.48 -11.86 -13.27
C GLN A 242 1.94 -13.31 -13.25
N SER A 243 2.20 -13.87 -14.43
CA SER A 243 2.74 -15.22 -14.63
C SER A 243 3.37 -15.34 -16.02
N GLY A 244 4.00 -16.48 -16.32
CA GLY A 244 4.42 -16.83 -17.68
C GLY A 244 5.55 -15.98 -18.26
N GLY A 245 6.58 -15.70 -17.44
CA GLY A 245 7.79 -15.01 -17.88
C GLY A 245 7.73 -13.48 -17.85
N GLN A 246 6.55 -12.88 -17.70
CA GLN A 246 6.35 -11.43 -17.73
C GLN A 246 6.04 -10.89 -16.34
N TYR A 247 7.08 -10.37 -15.66
CA TYR A 247 6.96 -9.87 -14.29
C TYR A 247 7.45 -8.43 -14.17
N ASN A 248 6.73 -7.64 -13.39
CA ASN A 248 7.13 -6.30 -13.00
C ASN A 248 6.72 -6.10 -11.54
N LEU A 249 7.69 -6.25 -10.63
CA LEU A 249 7.50 -6.22 -9.19
C LEU A 249 7.34 -4.78 -8.66
N LYS A 250 6.36 -4.06 -9.20
CA LYS A 250 6.00 -2.69 -8.84
C LYS A 250 4.48 -2.57 -8.73
N PHE A 251 4.01 -1.81 -7.75
CA PHE A 251 2.58 -1.53 -7.58
C PHE A 251 2.00 -0.55 -8.61
N SER A 252 2.84 0.00 -9.48
CA SER A 252 2.39 0.77 -10.66
C SER A 252 2.22 -0.11 -11.91
N ALA A 253 2.48 -1.42 -11.81
CA ALA A 253 2.23 -2.36 -12.89
C ALA A 253 0.73 -2.65 -13.01
N THR A 254 0.32 -3.13 -14.18
CA THR A 254 -1.05 -3.56 -14.45
C THR A 254 -1.04 -5.00 -14.93
N SER A 255 -2.05 -5.79 -14.55
CA SER A 255 -2.30 -7.10 -15.13
C SER A 255 -2.47 -7.00 -16.65
N ASP A 256 -1.79 -7.85 -17.41
CA ASP A 256 -1.81 -7.81 -18.86
C ASP A 256 -2.99 -8.60 -19.47
N LYS A 257 -3.00 -8.71 -20.80
CA LYS A 257 -4.02 -9.45 -21.56
C LYS A 257 -3.62 -10.91 -21.86
N ASN A 258 -2.48 -11.38 -21.37
CA ASN A 258 -2.02 -12.75 -21.55
C ASN A 258 -2.86 -13.70 -20.67
N ASN A 259 -2.92 -14.96 -21.08
CA ASN A 259 -3.52 -16.01 -20.27
C ASN A 259 -2.61 -16.32 -19.08
N LEU A 260 -3.24 -16.64 -17.94
CA LEU A 260 -2.58 -17.17 -16.76
C LEU A 260 -1.80 -18.43 -17.14
N HIS A 261 -0.52 -18.45 -16.82
CA HIS A 261 0.36 -19.60 -16.97
C HIS A 261 0.57 -20.27 -15.61
N PHE A 262 0.57 -21.60 -15.61
CA PHE A 262 0.68 -22.42 -14.41
C PHE A 262 2.14 -22.74 -14.11
N GLY A 263 2.85 -21.74 -13.60
CA GLY A 263 4.21 -21.90 -13.08
C GLY A 263 4.33 -21.07 -11.82
N THR A 264 4.95 -19.90 -11.96
CA THR A 264 5.02 -18.92 -10.87
C THR A 264 3.98 -17.82 -11.08
N ILE A 265 3.09 -17.64 -10.10
CA ILE A 265 1.98 -16.68 -10.19
C ILE A 265 2.12 -15.67 -9.04
N THR A 266 2.51 -14.45 -9.34
CA THR A 266 2.54 -13.37 -8.34
C THR A 266 1.21 -12.63 -8.31
N CYS A 267 0.69 -12.39 -7.11
CA CYS A 267 -0.57 -11.69 -6.86
C CYS A 267 -0.36 -10.56 -5.86
N SER A 268 -0.75 -9.34 -6.22
CA SER A 268 -0.77 -8.18 -5.33
C SER A 268 -2.19 -7.63 -5.23
N VAL A 269 -2.72 -7.56 -4.00
CA VAL A 269 -4.06 -7.08 -3.71
C VAL A 269 -4.00 -6.16 -2.49
N GLY A 270 -4.69 -5.03 -2.54
CA GLY A 270 -4.82 -4.14 -1.40
C GLY A 270 -6.21 -3.50 -1.35
N LEU A 271 -6.83 -3.53 -0.18
CA LEU A 271 -8.06 -2.77 0.09
C LEU A 271 -7.74 -1.54 0.92
N ARG A 272 -8.55 -0.51 0.68
CA ARG A 272 -8.61 0.76 1.41
C ARG A 272 -9.93 0.78 2.15
N TYR A 273 -9.90 0.75 3.48
CA TYR A 273 -11.09 0.82 4.32
C TYR A 273 -11.15 2.18 5.00
N ARG A 274 -12.23 2.94 4.76
CA ARG A 274 -12.39 4.31 5.28
C ARG A 274 -11.14 5.16 5.05
N GLN A 275 -10.66 5.16 3.81
CA GLN A 275 -9.45 5.87 3.36
C GLN A 275 -8.10 5.28 3.82
N TYR A 276 -8.05 4.28 4.70
CA TYR A 276 -6.79 3.66 5.17
C TYR A 276 -6.41 2.40 4.38
N CYS A 277 -5.23 2.44 3.77
CA CYS A 277 -4.74 1.41 2.86
C CYS A 277 -4.18 0.18 3.60
N SER A 278 -4.24 -0.96 2.93
CA SER A 278 -3.54 -2.18 3.29
C SER A 278 -3.11 -2.93 2.04
N ASN A 279 -2.17 -3.85 2.20
CA ASN A 279 -1.60 -4.57 1.07
C ASN A 279 -1.15 -5.98 1.45
N ILE A 280 -1.38 -6.92 0.55
CA ILE A 280 -0.81 -8.26 0.58
C ILE A 280 -0.19 -8.60 -0.79
N VAL A 281 0.97 -9.23 -0.77
CA VAL A 281 1.57 -9.85 -1.96
C VAL A 281 1.89 -11.31 -1.67
N ARG A 282 1.49 -12.20 -2.57
CA ARG A 282 1.77 -13.64 -2.48
C ARG A 282 2.21 -14.16 -3.85
N THR A 283 3.06 -15.17 -3.82
CA THR A 283 3.41 -15.96 -4.99
C THR A 283 2.84 -17.37 -4.80
N LEU A 284 2.06 -17.85 -5.75
CA LEU A 284 1.68 -19.26 -5.86
C LEU A 284 2.67 -19.96 -6.79
N LEU A 285 3.00 -21.20 -6.46
CA LEU A 285 3.97 -22.00 -7.20
C LEU A 285 3.31 -23.30 -7.64
N VAL A 286 3.13 -23.50 -8.94
CA VAL A 286 2.61 -24.75 -9.52
C VAL A 286 3.79 -25.64 -9.87
N ASN A 287 3.79 -26.88 -9.35
CA ASN A 287 4.86 -27.86 -9.53
C ASN A 287 6.29 -27.27 -9.41
N PRO A 288 6.63 -26.56 -8.30
CA PRO A 288 7.89 -25.85 -8.22
C PRO A 288 9.10 -26.78 -8.17
N THR A 289 10.18 -26.37 -8.84
CA THR A 289 11.50 -27.01 -8.72
C THR A 289 12.10 -26.79 -7.34
N GLU A 290 13.08 -27.61 -6.95
CA GLU A 290 13.80 -27.43 -5.68
C GLU A 290 14.50 -26.06 -5.60
N GLU A 291 14.98 -25.52 -6.72
CA GLU A 291 15.58 -24.19 -6.77
C GLU A 291 14.53 -23.08 -6.50
N GLN A 292 13.34 -23.18 -7.10
CA GLN A 292 12.24 -22.23 -6.85
C GLN A 292 11.80 -22.25 -5.39
N LYS A 293 11.70 -23.45 -4.79
CA LYS A 293 11.38 -23.62 -3.35
C LYS A 293 12.43 -22.93 -2.48
N LYS A 294 13.72 -23.18 -2.72
CA LYS A 294 14.83 -22.56 -1.97
C LYS A 294 14.84 -21.04 -2.09
N HIS A 295 14.65 -20.48 -3.28
CA HIS A 295 14.57 -19.03 -3.45
C HIS A 295 13.37 -18.42 -2.72
N TYR A 296 12.22 -19.10 -2.71
CA TYR A 296 11.04 -18.63 -1.99
C TYR A 296 11.24 -18.65 -0.47
N GLU A 297 11.80 -19.74 0.07
CA GLU A 297 12.14 -19.84 1.50
C GLU A 297 13.19 -18.82 1.92
N PHE A 298 14.19 -18.58 1.06
CA PHE A 298 15.18 -17.54 1.29
C PHE A 298 14.52 -16.14 1.34
N LEU A 299 13.58 -15.85 0.44
CA LEU A 299 12.84 -14.59 0.45
C LEU A 299 12.03 -14.40 1.74
N LEU A 300 11.40 -15.47 2.25
CA LEU A 300 10.75 -15.45 3.56
C LEU A 300 11.73 -15.13 4.70
N SER A 301 12.95 -15.69 4.67
CA SER A 301 13.96 -15.43 5.69
C SER A 301 14.43 -13.97 5.72
N ILE A 302 14.51 -13.30 4.56
CA ILE A 302 14.81 -11.86 4.49
C ILE A 302 13.66 -11.06 5.09
N GLN A 303 12.41 -11.43 4.79
CA GLN A 303 11.26 -10.75 5.37
C GLN A 303 11.26 -10.86 6.89
N ASP A 304 11.51 -12.05 7.44
CA ASP A 304 11.58 -12.26 8.89
C ASP A 304 12.71 -11.42 9.53
N ALA A 305 13.88 -11.32 8.90
CA ALA A 305 14.97 -10.46 9.36
C ALA A 305 14.61 -8.97 9.32
N ILE A 306 13.83 -8.53 8.32
CA ILE A 306 13.29 -7.16 8.27
C ILE A 306 12.34 -6.93 9.44
N LEU A 307 11.37 -7.82 9.67
CA LEU A 307 10.40 -7.69 10.78
C LEU A 307 11.09 -7.59 12.14
N GLU A 308 12.17 -8.33 12.33
CA GLU A 308 12.98 -8.32 13.55
C GLU A 308 13.70 -6.97 13.74
N ARG A 309 14.16 -6.34 12.66
CA ARG A 309 14.94 -5.10 12.71
C ARG A 309 14.11 -3.82 12.60
N LEU A 310 12.86 -3.95 12.16
CA LEU A 310 11.93 -2.84 11.98
C LEU A 310 11.35 -2.43 13.35
N ARG A 311 12.19 -1.78 14.14
CA ARG A 311 11.94 -1.35 15.53
C ARG A 311 12.20 0.16 15.69
N PRO A 312 11.59 0.82 16.68
CA PRO A 312 11.87 2.23 16.97
C PRO A 312 13.37 2.53 17.06
N GLY A 313 13.82 3.61 16.42
CA GLY A 313 15.22 4.03 16.37
C GLY A 313 16.05 3.44 15.23
N ALA A 314 15.56 2.41 14.52
CA ALA A 314 16.24 1.88 13.34
C ALA A 314 16.16 2.85 12.15
N ILE A 315 17.24 2.95 11.36
CA ILE A 315 17.28 3.73 10.12
C ILE A 315 16.86 2.83 8.95
N LEU A 316 15.97 3.31 8.07
CA LEU A 316 15.42 2.52 6.96
C LEU A 316 16.49 2.02 5.96
N SER A 317 17.54 2.80 5.72
CA SER A 317 18.67 2.39 4.87
C SER A 317 19.48 1.23 5.47
N ASP A 318 19.69 1.19 6.79
CA ASP A 318 20.39 0.09 7.45
C ASP A 318 19.61 -1.22 7.35
N ILE A 319 18.28 -1.16 7.45
CA ILE A 319 17.40 -2.32 7.27
C ILE A 319 17.52 -2.83 5.82
N TYR A 320 17.53 -1.93 4.83
CA TYR A 320 17.73 -2.32 3.43
C TYR A 320 19.11 -2.93 3.20
N GLN A 321 20.17 -2.31 3.74
CA GLN A 321 21.54 -2.81 3.57
C GLN A 321 21.71 -4.21 4.15
N MET A 322 21.10 -4.48 5.32
CA MET A 322 21.06 -5.81 5.91
C MET A 322 20.44 -6.84 4.96
N ALA A 323 19.30 -6.51 4.33
CA ALA A 323 18.65 -7.41 3.37
C ALA A 323 19.54 -7.62 2.12
N ALA A 324 20.16 -6.57 1.58
CA ALA A 324 21.08 -6.66 0.45
C ALA A 324 22.33 -7.50 0.77
N ASP A 325 22.84 -7.42 1.99
CA ASP A 325 23.95 -8.24 2.47
C ASP A 325 23.56 -9.72 2.57
N MET A 326 22.33 -10.02 3.02
CA MET A 326 21.81 -11.39 3.01
C MET A 326 21.77 -11.96 1.60
N VAL A 327 21.26 -11.20 0.62
CA VAL A 327 21.23 -11.61 -0.81
C VAL A 327 22.65 -11.84 -1.32
N THR A 328 23.57 -10.92 -1.06
CA THR A 328 24.98 -11.01 -1.48
C THR A 328 25.68 -12.25 -0.91
N LYS A 329 25.38 -12.62 0.33
CA LYS A 329 25.93 -13.81 1.00
C LYS A 329 25.32 -15.10 0.49
N TYR A 330 24.03 -15.10 0.17
CA TYR A 330 23.33 -16.27 -0.35
C TYR A 330 23.77 -16.58 -1.78
N ASP A 331 23.68 -15.61 -2.68
CA ASP A 331 24.23 -15.67 -4.04
C ASP A 331 24.36 -14.26 -4.62
N ARG A 332 25.61 -13.86 -4.94
CA ARG A 332 25.92 -12.57 -5.54
C ARG A 332 25.16 -12.30 -6.85
N LYS A 333 24.81 -13.34 -7.62
CA LYS A 333 24.06 -13.19 -8.87
C LYS A 333 22.61 -12.74 -8.66
N LEU A 334 22.08 -12.90 -7.45
CA LEU A 334 20.72 -12.47 -7.10
C LEU A 334 20.64 -10.98 -6.74
N VAL A 335 21.76 -10.30 -6.52
CA VAL A 335 21.78 -8.89 -6.12
C VAL A 335 21.09 -7.99 -7.16
N GLU A 336 21.36 -8.21 -8.45
CA GLU A 336 20.73 -7.46 -9.55
C GLU A 336 19.27 -7.85 -9.78
N LYS A 337 18.87 -9.03 -9.29
CA LYS A 337 17.52 -9.58 -9.40
C LYS A 337 16.61 -9.13 -8.26
N PHE A 338 17.20 -8.68 -7.16
CA PHE A 338 16.51 -8.24 -5.95
C PHE A 338 15.83 -6.89 -6.12
N THR A 339 14.71 -6.70 -5.44
CA THR A 339 13.98 -5.43 -5.46
C THR A 339 14.82 -4.27 -4.92
N ARG A 340 14.71 -3.10 -5.56
CA ARG A 340 15.48 -1.89 -5.20
C ARG A 340 15.07 -1.24 -3.87
N ASN A 341 13.97 -1.70 -3.29
CA ASN A 341 13.50 -1.38 -1.94
C ASN A 341 12.82 -2.63 -1.36
N CYS A 342 12.64 -2.66 -0.04
CA CYS A 342 11.96 -3.74 0.67
C CYS A 342 10.60 -3.30 1.24
N GLY A 343 9.99 -2.27 0.66
CA GLY A 343 8.72 -1.72 1.11
C GLY A 343 8.75 -0.22 1.40
N PHE A 344 7.65 0.27 1.94
CA PHE A 344 7.41 1.68 2.20
C PHE A 344 6.36 1.89 3.30
N ILE A 345 6.37 3.08 3.90
CA ILE A 345 5.32 3.51 4.81
C ILE A 345 4.00 3.62 4.05
N MET A 346 2.92 3.20 4.71
CA MET A 346 1.56 3.16 4.18
C MET A 346 0.59 3.72 5.21
N GLY A 347 -0.50 4.33 4.75
CA GLY A 347 -1.49 4.96 5.60
C GLY A 347 -2.72 5.34 4.78
N ILE A 348 -3.12 6.60 4.87
CA ILE A 348 -4.15 7.16 3.97
C ILE A 348 -3.67 7.07 2.52
N GLU A 349 -2.40 7.41 2.29
CA GLU A 349 -1.73 7.14 1.02
C GLU A 349 -1.21 5.71 0.98
N PHE A 350 -1.40 5.07 -0.19
CA PHE A 350 -0.93 3.69 -0.38
C PHE A 350 0.59 3.59 -0.28
N ARG A 351 1.33 4.52 -0.88
CA ARG A 351 2.79 4.49 -0.93
C ARG A 351 3.40 5.84 -0.60
N GLU A 352 4.09 5.91 0.52
CA GLU A 352 4.95 7.05 0.84
C GLU A 352 6.27 6.97 0.07
N SER A 353 6.37 7.77 -1.00
CA SER A 353 7.50 7.68 -1.94
C SER A 353 8.84 8.10 -1.33
N SER A 354 8.83 8.98 -0.33
CA SER A 354 10.01 9.45 0.41
C SER A 354 10.40 8.58 1.61
N LEU A 355 9.51 7.70 2.08
CA LEU A 355 9.69 6.91 3.30
C LEU A 355 9.70 5.41 2.98
N GLN A 356 10.80 4.96 2.38
CA GLN A 356 10.98 3.60 1.85
C GLN A 356 12.10 2.87 2.56
N ILE A 357 11.97 1.55 2.70
CA ILE A 357 13.09 0.69 3.11
C ILE A 357 14.02 0.57 1.89
N ALA A 358 14.94 1.52 1.73
CA ALA A 358 15.75 1.72 0.53
C ALA A 358 17.14 2.31 0.86
N PRO A 359 18.16 2.16 -0.01
CA PRO A 359 19.57 2.49 0.31
C PRO A 359 19.84 3.92 0.81
N LYS A 360 19.01 4.89 0.41
CA LYS A 360 19.23 6.32 0.70
C LYS A 360 18.22 6.89 1.70
N SER A 361 17.43 6.03 2.35
CA SER A 361 16.42 6.52 3.29
C SER A 361 17.04 6.76 4.66
N THR A 362 17.03 8.01 5.09
CA THR A 362 17.54 8.46 6.39
C THR A 362 16.46 8.45 7.48
N ALA A 363 15.20 8.13 7.12
CA ALA A 363 14.10 8.17 8.06
C ALA A 363 14.26 7.15 9.19
N ILE A 364 13.95 7.60 10.40
CA ILE A 364 13.99 6.80 11.62
C ILE A 364 12.63 6.15 11.82
N VAL A 365 12.64 4.85 12.09
CA VAL A 365 11.45 4.08 12.43
C VAL A 365 10.92 4.53 13.79
N LYS A 366 9.62 4.78 13.88
CA LYS A 366 8.91 5.16 15.13
C LYS A 366 7.80 4.14 15.43
N ARG A 367 7.49 3.98 16.72
CA ARG A 367 6.35 3.17 17.18
C ARG A 367 5.06 3.66 16.50
N GLY A 368 4.21 2.73 16.09
CA GLY A 368 2.93 3.05 15.45
C GLY A 368 3.03 3.35 13.94
N MET A 369 4.23 3.37 13.35
CA MET A 369 4.34 3.38 11.88
C MET A 369 3.79 2.07 11.30
N ILE A 370 3.20 2.15 10.10
CA ILE A 370 2.75 0.98 9.36
C ILE A 370 3.43 0.96 7.99
N PHE A 371 3.97 -0.20 7.63
CA PHE A 371 4.70 -0.44 6.40
C PHE A 371 3.97 -1.47 5.54
N ASN A 372 4.02 -1.29 4.22
CA ASN A 372 3.94 -2.40 3.28
C ASN A 372 5.34 -2.98 3.12
N VAL A 373 5.71 -3.99 3.90
CA VAL A 373 6.99 -4.70 3.77
C VAL A 373 6.86 -5.66 2.61
N SER A 374 7.50 -5.36 1.47
CA SER A 374 7.41 -6.15 0.25
C SER A 374 8.76 -6.24 -0.44
N LEU A 375 9.15 -7.46 -0.81
CA LEU A 375 10.44 -7.74 -1.43
C LEU A 375 10.33 -8.93 -2.38
N GLY A 376 11.21 -8.97 -3.37
CA GLY A 376 11.16 -9.99 -4.40
C GLY A 376 12.45 -10.18 -5.17
N LEU A 377 12.45 -11.24 -5.98
CA LEU A 377 13.47 -11.57 -6.96
C LEU A 377 12.80 -11.65 -8.33
N SER A 378 13.38 -11.00 -9.33
CA SER A 378 12.87 -10.95 -10.70
C SER A 378 13.88 -11.46 -11.70
N ASN A 379 13.43 -11.83 -12.90
CA ASN A 379 14.31 -12.35 -13.96
C ASN A 379 15.13 -13.58 -13.50
N LEU A 380 14.55 -14.45 -12.69
CA LEU A 380 15.15 -15.73 -12.32
C LEU A 380 15.01 -16.71 -13.48
N GLU A 381 16.03 -17.53 -13.72
CA GLU A 381 16.02 -18.53 -14.78
C GLU A 381 15.61 -19.89 -14.20
N ASN A 382 14.65 -20.56 -14.85
CA ASN A 382 14.30 -21.94 -14.57
C ASN A 382 14.93 -22.85 -15.62
N ARG A 383 15.96 -23.59 -15.21
CA ARG A 383 16.69 -24.51 -16.10
C ARG A 383 15.91 -25.78 -16.42
N GLU A 384 14.91 -26.10 -15.61
CA GLU A 384 14.03 -27.27 -15.75
C GLU A 384 12.71 -26.91 -16.44
N ALA A 385 12.63 -25.74 -17.08
CA ALA A 385 11.44 -25.27 -17.77
C ALA A 385 11.06 -26.19 -18.93
N GLN A 386 9.81 -26.63 -18.94
CA GLN A 386 9.23 -27.48 -20.00
C GLN A 386 8.65 -26.66 -21.17
N ASP A 387 8.47 -25.35 -20.98
CA ASP A 387 7.91 -24.43 -21.96
C ASP A 387 8.58 -23.05 -21.88
N GLU A 388 8.43 -22.25 -22.93
CA GLU A 388 9.04 -20.91 -23.04
C GLU A 388 8.59 -19.95 -21.92
N GLN A 389 7.34 -20.03 -21.48
CA GLN A 389 6.76 -19.14 -20.47
C GLN A 389 7.25 -19.51 -19.05
N SER A 390 7.74 -20.74 -18.87
CA SER A 390 8.35 -21.21 -17.63
C SER A 390 9.83 -20.85 -17.46
N LYS A 391 10.54 -20.43 -18.53
CA LYS A 391 11.99 -20.17 -18.50
C LYS A 391 12.40 -19.05 -17.56
N ILE A 392 11.56 -18.02 -17.46
CA ILE A 392 11.78 -16.88 -16.57
C ILE A 392 10.69 -16.86 -15.51
N TYR A 393 11.09 -16.65 -14.26
CA TYR A 393 10.14 -16.49 -13.16
C TYR A 393 10.54 -15.36 -12.22
N ALA A 394 9.61 -14.97 -11.36
CA ALA A 394 9.83 -13.99 -10.32
C ALA A 394 9.10 -14.39 -9.04
N LEU A 395 9.68 -14.10 -7.89
CA LEU A 395 9.09 -14.34 -6.58
C LEU A 395 8.83 -12.99 -5.92
N PHE A 396 7.61 -12.78 -5.43
CA PHE A 396 7.24 -11.56 -4.76
C PHE A 396 6.35 -11.85 -3.55
N ILE A 397 6.74 -11.30 -2.39
CA ILE A 397 6.01 -11.43 -1.14
C ILE A 397 5.85 -10.06 -0.50
N GLY A 398 4.80 -9.91 0.29
CA GLY A 398 4.55 -8.64 0.96
C GLY A 398 3.40 -8.70 1.94
N ASP A 399 3.52 -7.92 3.00
CA ASP A 399 2.57 -7.86 4.10
C ASP A 399 2.43 -6.42 4.60
N THR A 400 1.26 -6.12 5.15
CA THR A 400 1.06 -4.91 5.96
C THR A 400 1.57 -5.18 7.36
N VAL A 401 2.45 -4.32 7.88
CA VAL A 401 3.23 -4.55 9.09
C VAL A 401 3.18 -3.31 10.00
N LEU A 402 2.85 -3.52 11.26
CA LEU A 402 2.83 -2.50 12.31
C LEU A 402 4.11 -2.53 13.15
N VAL A 403 4.74 -1.37 13.31
CA VAL A 403 5.84 -1.18 14.26
C VAL A 403 5.29 -1.13 15.67
N LYS A 404 5.76 -2.05 16.52
CA LYS A 404 5.42 -2.12 17.93
C LYS A 404 6.39 -1.24 18.74
N ASP A 405 6.64 -1.62 19.99
CA ASP A 405 7.69 -1.02 20.80
C ASP A 405 9.07 -1.57 20.44
N ASP A 406 10.10 -1.13 21.16
CA ASP A 406 11.49 -1.56 21.01
C ASP A 406 11.74 -3.01 21.46
N LYS A 407 10.78 -3.64 22.16
CA LYS A 407 10.92 -4.98 22.74
C LYS A 407 10.36 -6.07 21.83
N GLN A 408 9.35 -5.76 21.03
CA GLN A 408 8.70 -6.72 20.16
C GLN A 408 9.09 -6.54 18.68
N PRO A 409 9.22 -7.63 17.90
CA PRO A 409 9.32 -7.56 16.45
C PRO A 409 8.08 -6.86 15.85
N ALA A 410 8.23 -6.34 14.64
CA ALA A 410 7.10 -5.74 13.94
C ALA A 410 5.99 -6.77 13.67
N GLN A 411 4.74 -6.37 13.84
CA GLN A 411 3.58 -7.25 13.78
C GLN A 411 2.98 -7.27 12.37
N ILE A 412 2.86 -8.46 11.77
CA ILE A 412 2.09 -8.63 10.53
C ILE A 412 0.59 -8.43 10.82
N LEU A 413 -0.06 -7.55 10.07
CA LEU A 413 -1.52 -7.34 10.11
C LEU A 413 -2.24 -8.22 9.07
N THR A 414 -1.59 -8.54 7.95
CA THR A 414 -2.12 -9.45 6.91
C THR A 414 -1.87 -10.91 7.25
N GLN A 415 -2.68 -11.47 8.15
CA GLN A 415 -2.60 -12.85 8.65
C GLN A 415 -3.04 -13.90 7.61
N SER A 416 -2.30 -14.02 6.50
CA SER A 416 -2.49 -15.02 5.45
C SER A 416 -1.27 -15.96 5.38
N LYS A 417 -1.53 -17.26 5.36
CA LYS A 417 -0.49 -18.30 5.32
C LYS A 417 0.38 -18.14 4.07
N LYS A 418 1.70 -18.14 4.26
CA LYS A 418 2.71 -17.93 3.20
C LYS A 418 3.85 -18.93 3.21
N LYS A 419 3.82 -19.96 4.07
CA LYS A 419 4.82 -21.04 4.03
C LYS A 419 4.66 -21.82 2.72
N LEU A 420 5.74 -22.47 2.28
CA LEU A 420 5.77 -23.21 1.01
C LEU A 420 4.58 -24.19 0.87
N LYS A 421 4.31 -25.01 1.90
CA LYS A 421 3.16 -25.94 1.94
C LYS A 421 1.77 -25.32 1.75
N ASN A 422 1.67 -23.99 1.86
CA ASN A 422 0.41 -23.25 1.73
C ASN A 422 0.25 -22.58 0.36
N ILE A 423 1.33 -22.43 -0.39
CA ILE A 423 1.37 -21.72 -1.68
C ILE A 423 1.81 -22.59 -2.85
N ALA A 424 2.45 -23.73 -2.55
CA ALA A 424 2.78 -24.75 -3.54
C ALA A 424 1.52 -25.53 -3.90
N ILE A 425 1.28 -25.67 -5.20
CA ILE A 425 0.18 -26.42 -5.80
C ILE A 425 0.83 -27.54 -6.59
N ILE A 426 0.55 -28.79 -6.20
CA ILE A 426 1.03 -29.96 -6.91
C ILE A 426 -0.12 -30.47 -7.79
N ILE A 427 0.12 -30.51 -9.08
CA ILE A 427 -0.74 -31.17 -10.07
C ILE A 427 -0.05 -32.49 -10.39
N ARG A 428 -0.73 -33.59 -10.09
CA ARG A 428 -0.32 -34.93 -10.54
C ARG A 428 -0.95 -35.17 -11.90
N ASP A 429 -0.16 -35.69 -12.83
CA ASP A 429 -0.71 -36.23 -14.07
C ASP A 429 -1.15 -37.68 -13.79
N ASP A 430 -2.39 -38.01 -14.16
CA ASP A 430 -3.01 -39.34 -13.93
C ASP A 430 -2.20 -40.49 -14.61
N ASP A 431 -1.22 -40.16 -15.48
CA ASP A 431 -0.38 -41.13 -16.20
C ASP A 431 0.75 -41.74 -15.31
N GLU A 432 1.13 -41.10 -14.20
CA GLU A 432 2.10 -41.67 -13.24
C GLU A 432 1.46 -42.72 -12.31
N ASP A 433 0.13 -42.69 -12.14
CA ASP A 433 -0.60 -43.70 -11.35
C ASP A 433 -0.75 -45.04 -12.10
N GLU A 434 -0.71 -45.04 -13.45
CA GLU A 434 -0.78 -46.28 -14.24
C GLU A 434 0.52 -47.13 -14.17
N GLU A 435 1.68 -46.51 -13.94
CA GLU A 435 2.96 -47.25 -13.79
C GLU A 435 3.11 -47.87 -12.38
N GLU A 436 2.63 -47.20 -11.33
CA GLU A 436 2.62 -47.78 -9.97
C GLU A 436 1.52 -48.83 -9.75
N GLU A 437 0.36 -48.68 -10.42
CA GLU A 437 -0.70 -49.71 -10.40
C GLU A 437 -0.29 -50.95 -11.20
N GLN A 438 0.43 -50.83 -12.32
CA GLN A 438 0.92 -51.99 -13.08
C GLN A 438 1.96 -52.83 -12.32
N GLU A 439 2.79 -52.23 -11.46
CA GLU A 439 3.70 -52.99 -10.60
C GLU A 439 3.00 -53.69 -9.41
N GLN A 440 1.79 -53.26 -9.03
CA GLN A 440 0.98 -53.90 -7.99
C GLN A 440 -0.04 -54.91 -8.54
N ASP A 441 -0.54 -54.74 -9.77
CA ASP A 441 -1.55 -55.62 -10.37
C ASP A 441 -0.98 -56.97 -10.82
N ASP A 442 0.35 -57.08 -10.97
CA ASP A 442 1.05 -58.37 -11.19
C ASP A 442 1.03 -59.30 -9.96
N LYS A 443 0.33 -58.92 -8.87
CA LYS A 443 0.17 -59.71 -7.63
C LYS A 443 -1.26 -59.81 -7.09
N MET A 444 -2.29 -59.74 -7.93
CA MET A 444 -3.65 -60.02 -7.45
C MET A 444 -4.48 -60.90 -8.40
N ASP A 445 -5.09 -61.94 -7.83
CA ASP A 445 -5.93 -62.92 -8.52
C ASP A 445 -7.18 -62.31 -9.19
N ASP A 446 -7.53 -62.84 -10.36
CA ASP A 446 -8.66 -62.54 -11.25
C ASP A 446 -10.06 -62.63 -10.58
N VAL A 447 -10.50 -61.69 -9.73
CA VAL A 447 -11.94 -61.60 -9.37
C VAL A 447 -12.49 -60.19 -9.03
N VAL A 448 -11.95 -59.07 -9.53
CA VAL A 448 -12.74 -57.79 -9.50
C VAL A 448 -12.34 -56.86 -10.67
N LYS A 449 -12.87 -57.10 -11.87
CA LYS A 449 -12.62 -56.25 -13.06
C LYS A 449 -13.79 -55.36 -13.48
N ASP A 450 -14.80 -55.15 -12.63
CA ASP A 450 -15.97 -54.34 -12.97
C ASP A 450 -16.31 -53.32 -11.85
N ALA A 451 -15.56 -52.22 -11.80
CA ALA A 451 -15.98 -50.99 -11.08
C ALA A 451 -15.22 -49.70 -11.45
N LEU A 452 -14.12 -49.77 -12.21
CA LEU A 452 -13.28 -48.60 -12.53
C LEU A 452 -13.46 -48.14 -13.98
N GLN A 453 -14.66 -47.65 -14.31
CA GLN A 453 -14.85 -46.79 -15.48
C GLN A 453 -15.60 -45.53 -15.07
N SER A 454 -14.85 -44.59 -14.50
CA SER A 454 -15.34 -43.24 -14.21
C SER A 454 -14.21 -42.23 -14.31
N ARG A 455 -14.01 -41.73 -15.54
CA ARG A 455 -13.47 -40.40 -15.91
C ARG A 455 -12.33 -39.85 -15.03
N GLY A 456 -11.10 -39.96 -15.53
CA GLY A 456 -9.90 -39.28 -15.03
C GLY A 456 -10.16 -37.81 -14.73
N ARG A 457 -9.74 -37.38 -13.55
CA ARG A 457 -9.91 -36.04 -13.00
C ARG A 457 -8.59 -35.62 -12.37
N ARG A 458 -7.79 -34.87 -13.13
CA ARG A 458 -6.67 -34.07 -12.60
C ARG A 458 -7.18 -33.28 -11.40
N THR A 459 -6.56 -33.47 -10.24
CA THR A 459 -6.91 -32.77 -9.00
C THR A 459 -5.68 -32.02 -8.53
N ALA A 460 -5.69 -30.68 -8.52
CA ALA A 460 -4.60 -29.93 -7.90
C ALA A 460 -4.78 -29.96 -6.38
N VAL A 461 -3.72 -30.35 -5.69
CA VAL A 461 -3.73 -30.47 -4.23
C VAL A 461 -2.73 -29.48 -3.66
N ILE A 462 -3.21 -28.60 -2.79
CA ILE A 462 -2.33 -27.81 -1.93
C ILE A 462 -1.75 -28.79 -0.90
N ASP A 463 -0.42 -28.86 -0.83
CA ASP A 463 0.38 -29.82 -0.03
C ASP A 463 -0.16 -30.09 1.40
N THR A 464 -0.80 -29.11 2.05
CA THR A 464 -1.49 -29.31 3.35
C THR A 464 -2.66 -30.32 3.36
N LYS A 465 -3.21 -30.74 2.22
CA LYS A 465 -4.32 -31.73 2.16
C LYS A 465 -3.83 -33.20 2.11
N LEU A 466 -2.51 -33.43 2.10
CA LEU A 466 -1.89 -34.77 2.00
C LEU A 466 -1.35 -35.31 3.35
N ARG A 467 -1.92 -34.90 4.50
CA ARG A 467 -1.55 -35.46 5.80
C ARG A 467 -2.75 -35.69 6.71
#